data_AF-A0A1V4UJG1-F1
#
_entry.id   AF-A0A1V4UJG1-F1
#
_cell.length_a   1.000
_cell.length_b   1.000
_cell.length_c   1.000
_cell.angle_alpha   90.00
_cell.angle_beta   90.00
_cell.angle_gamma   90.00
#
_symmetry.space_group_name_H-M   'P 1'
#
loop_
_entity.id
_entity.type
_entity.pdbx_description
1 polymer ?
#
loop_
_entity_poly.entity_id
_entity_poly.type
_entity_poly.pdbx_seq_one_letter_code
_entity_poly.pdbx_strand_id
1 'polypeptide(L)'
;MKRLMKNRKWKIVISILFLLVLSGISAALPDLTVTTISVNPSTNYLFAHEPNTIRATISNNGDQPAINFNIALEVGSYTETKRRTTNLNAGSSTTITFNSYSPSVTGPVTIRVTVDSSGEIEESDEENNVLESIQTVYYNGYKGKRWTDGSDINTTAGPYEGCINTTYSPGNSVYSGAGWMAKTWSWTSSDLLIPAEATIVDARLYQGYTWGDNPLWTMTFNTQTVTPIATYTDRKGWGGMMSRRGSSSITLSMSSIRLATA
;
A
#
# COMPACT_ATOMS: atom_id res chain seq x y z
N MET A 1 70.18 80.93 2.46
CA MET A 1 70.88 79.64 2.56
C MET A 1 69.84 78.52 2.68
N LYS A 2 69.81 77.53 1.78
CA LYS A 2 68.78 76.46 1.81
C LYS A 2 69.10 75.42 2.88
N ARG A 3 68.11 74.96 3.66
CA ARG A 3 68.20 73.73 4.45
C ARG A 3 66.87 72.98 4.41
N LEU A 4 66.86 71.78 3.83
CA LEU A 4 65.73 70.87 3.92
C LEU A 4 65.69 70.28 5.34
N MET A 5 64.49 70.08 5.88
CA MET A 5 64.24 69.09 6.92
C MET A 5 63.15 68.13 6.45
N LYS A 6 63.25 66.86 6.86
CA LYS A 6 62.60 65.72 6.19
C LYS A 6 61.95 64.79 7.22
N ASN A 7 60.85 64.15 6.82
CA ASN A 7 60.19 63.00 7.45
C ASN A 7 59.38 63.21 8.76
N ARG A 8 58.06 62.95 8.64
CA ARG A 8 57.27 61.95 9.39
C ARG A 8 57.49 61.81 10.91
N LYS A 9 56.40 61.97 11.70
CA LYS A 9 55.64 60.84 12.28
C LYS A 9 54.32 61.26 12.98
N TRP A 10 53.28 60.46 12.73
CA TRP A 10 52.22 59.99 13.66
C TRP A 10 51.31 60.99 14.42
N LYS A 11 50.00 60.96 14.12
CA LYS A 11 48.88 61.30 15.03
C LYS A 11 47.64 60.45 14.71
N ILE A 12 46.84 60.15 15.73
CA ILE A 12 45.57 59.40 15.75
C ILE A 12 44.85 59.74 17.08
N VAL A 13 43.55 59.48 17.29
CA VAL A 13 42.55 58.87 16.38
C VAL A 13 41.75 60.00 15.67
N ILE A 14 40.42 60.17 15.59
CA ILE A 14 39.20 59.49 16.11
C ILE A 14 38.20 59.33 14.95
N SER A 15 37.44 58.23 14.96
CA SER A 15 36.43 57.86 13.97
C SER A 15 35.19 58.77 13.94
N ILE A 16 34.61 58.92 12.75
CA ILE A 16 33.19 58.56 12.53
C ILE A 16 33.12 57.73 11.24
N LEU A 17 33.12 56.41 11.37
CA LEU A 17 32.66 55.52 10.31
C LEU A 17 31.17 55.30 10.56
N PHE A 18 30.31 55.96 9.79
CA PHE A 18 28.87 55.71 9.85
C PHE A 18 28.56 54.40 9.12
N LEU A 19 28.88 53.28 9.78
CA LEU A 19 28.55 51.94 9.30
C LEU A 19 27.03 51.80 9.37
N LEU A 20 26.36 52.09 8.25
CA LEU A 20 24.91 52.03 8.14
C LEU A 20 24.52 50.55 8.09
N VAL A 21 24.32 49.98 9.27
CA VAL A 21 23.80 48.62 9.44
C VAL A 21 22.34 48.64 8.97
N LEU A 22 22.15 48.36 7.67
CA LEU A 22 20.95 47.70 7.21
C LEU A 22 20.94 46.32 7.89
N SER A 23 20.35 46.27 9.08
CA SER A 23 19.82 45.01 9.61
C SER A 23 18.89 44.48 8.54
N GLY A 24 19.22 43.33 7.95
CA GLY A 24 18.42 42.74 6.89
C GLY A 24 17.02 42.46 7.41
N ILE A 25 16.08 43.34 7.08
CA ILE A 25 14.67 43.04 7.16
C ILE A 25 14.45 42.05 6.01
N SER A 26 14.56 40.76 6.32
CA SER A 26 13.96 39.75 5.47
C SER A 26 12.52 40.14 5.27
N ALA A 27 12.03 40.13 4.03
CA ALA A 27 10.62 40.30 3.80
C ALA A 27 9.89 39.19 4.58
N ALA A 28 8.89 39.58 5.39
CA ALA A 28 8.04 38.60 6.03
C ALA A 28 7.19 37.99 4.91
N LEU A 29 7.49 36.75 4.54
CA LEU A 29 6.85 35.99 3.47
C LEU A 29 6.38 34.63 4.03
N PRO A 30 5.50 33.90 3.32
CA PRO A 30 5.24 32.49 3.57
C PRO A 30 6.45 31.60 3.24
N ASP A 31 6.41 30.36 3.70
CA ASP A 31 7.40 29.30 3.37
C ASP A 31 6.69 27.94 3.28
N LEU A 32 6.10 27.63 2.12
CA LEU A 32 5.32 26.42 1.89
C LEU A 32 6.21 25.21 1.59
N THR A 33 6.43 24.38 2.62
CA THR A 33 7.10 23.09 2.49
C THR A 33 6.11 21.93 2.40
N VAL A 34 6.48 20.87 1.66
CA VAL A 34 5.84 19.55 1.79
C VAL A 34 6.63 18.73 2.81
N THR A 35 6.08 18.53 4.01
CA THR A 35 6.81 17.95 5.15
C THR A 35 6.59 16.45 5.34
N THR A 36 5.58 15.85 4.70
CA THR A 36 5.35 14.39 4.74
C THR A 36 4.50 13.94 3.56
N ILE A 37 4.91 12.84 2.90
CA ILE A 37 4.05 12.05 2.02
C ILE A 37 3.74 10.71 2.72
N SER A 38 2.48 10.30 2.70
CA SER A 38 2.03 9.00 3.22
C SER A 38 0.97 8.36 2.31
N VAL A 39 0.90 7.04 2.30
CA VAL A 39 0.02 6.25 1.41
C VAL A 39 -0.86 5.30 2.22
N ASN A 40 -2.10 5.10 1.79
CA ASN A 40 -3.11 4.17 2.36
C ASN A 40 -2.97 3.98 3.88
N PRO A 41 -3.35 4.96 4.73
CA PRO A 41 -2.96 5.00 6.16
C PRO A 41 -3.36 3.81 7.04
N SER A 42 -4.23 2.91 6.56
CA SER A 42 -4.58 1.63 7.19
C SER A 42 -3.59 0.47 6.89
N THR A 43 -2.73 0.63 5.88
CA THR A 43 -1.79 -0.41 5.42
C THR A 43 -0.36 0.09 5.25
N ASN A 44 -0.16 1.34 4.80
CA ASN A 44 1.11 1.90 4.34
C ASN A 44 1.71 1.23 3.09
N TYR A 45 0.87 0.66 2.21
CA TYR A 45 1.27 0.11 0.91
C TYR A 45 0.33 0.58 -0.20
N LEU A 46 0.86 0.85 -1.39
CA LEU A 46 0.06 1.11 -2.59
C LEU A 46 -0.37 -0.21 -3.25
N PHE A 47 -1.54 -0.21 -3.89
CA PHE A 47 -2.10 -1.39 -4.55
C PHE A 47 -2.50 -1.11 -5.99
N ALA A 48 -2.25 -2.08 -6.88
CA ALA A 48 -2.77 -2.09 -8.23
C ALA A 48 -4.22 -2.58 -8.29
N HIS A 49 -4.97 -2.12 -9.30
CA HIS A 49 -6.39 -2.44 -9.54
C HIS A 49 -7.34 -2.03 -8.39
N GLU A 50 -7.00 -0.95 -7.68
CA GLU A 50 -7.87 -0.23 -6.76
C GLU A 50 -7.42 1.22 -6.50
N PRO A 51 -8.33 2.13 -6.12
CA PRO A 51 -7.98 3.50 -5.76
C PRO A 51 -7.16 3.54 -4.46
N ASN A 52 -6.13 4.38 -4.47
CA ASN A 52 -5.22 4.60 -3.34
C ASN A 52 -5.42 6.01 -2.76
N THR A 53 -5.36 6.08 -1.43
CA THR A 53 -5.23 7.34 -0.68
C THR A 53 -3.77 7.74 -0.61
N ILE A 54 -3.41 8.89 -1.18
CA ILE A 54 -2.13 9.58 -0.97
C ILE A 54 -2.42 10.84 -0.14
N ARG A 55 -1.59 11.09 0.89
CA ARG A 55 -1.70 12.26 1.76
C ARG A 55 -0.39 13.01 1.82
N ALA A 56 -0.46 14.31 1.55
CA ALA A 56 0.64 15.24 1.72
C ALA A 56 0.35 16.17 2.90
N THR A 57 1.28 16.26 3.85
CA THR A 57 1.28 17.34 4.85
C THR A 57 2.04 18.52 4.27
N ILE A 58 1.37 19.66 4.25
CA ILE A 58 1.89 20.96 3.84
C ILE A 58 2.07 21.80 5.10
N SER A 59 3.21 22.46 5.22
CA SER A 59 3.57 23.31 6.36
C SER A 59 3.97 24.69 5.85
N ASN A 60 3.49 25.75 6.51
CA ASN A 60 3.97 27.11 6.28
C ASN A 60 4.91 27.47 7.43
N ASN A 61 6.22 27.55 7.17
CA ASN A 61 7.22 27.84 8.21
C ASN A 61 7.56 29.34 8.29
N GLY A 62 7.07 30.15 7.35
CA GLY A 62 7.39 31.56 7.19
C GLY A 62 6.61 32.48 8.12
N ASP A 63 6.88 33.78 8.01
CA ASP A 63 6.34 34.82 8.89
C ASP A 63 4.97 35.36 8.42
N GLN A 64 4.47 34.99 7.23
CA GLN A 64 3.16 35.42 6.71
C GLN A 64 2.24 34.25 6.32
N PRO A 65 0.91 34.44 6.36
CA PRO A 65 -0.05 33.43 5.90
C PRO A 65 -0.08 33.30 4.37
N ALA A 66 -0.24 32.08 3.88
CA ALA A 66 -0.50 31.80 2.45
C ALA A 66 -1.97 31.45 2.19
N ILE A 67 -2.50 31.84 1.04
CA ILE A 67 -3.87 31.54 0.59
C ILE A 67 -3.92 31.49 -0.95
N ASN A 68 -4.81 30.68 -1.52
CA ASN A 68 -5.00 30.55 -2.97
C ASN A 68 -3.78 30.00 -3.72
N PHE A 69 -3.12 28.95 -3.21
CA PHE A 69 -2.04 28.23 -3.90
C PHE A 69 -2.49 26.86 -4.46
N ASN A 70 -1.74 26.32 -5.42
CA ASN A 70 -1.98 25.00 -6.03
C ASN A 70 -1.09 23.91 -5.42
N ILE A 71 -1.65 22.74 -5.09
CA ILE A 71 -0.86 21.56 -4.71
C ILE A 71 -1.00 20.51 -5.81
N ALA A 72 0.10 20.17 -6.49
CA ALA A 72 0.16 19.11 -7.48
C ALA A 72 0.68 17.80 -6.86
N LEU A 73 0.05 16.69 -7.24
CA LEU A 73 0.52 15.33 -7.05
C LEU A 73 0.89 14.73 -8.40
N GLU A 74 2.12 14.23 -8.54
CA GLU A 74 2.67 13.60 -9.73
C GLU A 74 3.12 12.16 -9.38
N VAL A 75 2.66 11.16 -10.14
CA VAL A 75 3.07 9.75 -9.97
C VAL A 75 3.23 9.08 -11.34
N GLY A 76 4.42 9.22 -11.94
CA GLY A 76 4.66 8.81 -13.32
C GLY A 76 3.85 9.67 -14.30
N SER A 77 2.92 9.06 -15.04
CA SER A 77 1.99 9.78 -15.92
C SER A 77 0.69 10.22 -15.25
N TYR A 78 0.47 9.89 -13.97
CA TYR A 78 -0.68 10.37 -13.21
C TYR A 78 -0.41 11.75 -12.62
N THR A 79 -1.35 12.68 -12.80
CA THR A 79 -1.30 14.02 -12.20
C THR A 79 -2.66 14.41 -11.61
N GLU A 80 -2.69 14.94 -10.38
CA GLU A 80 -3.89 15.50 -9.74
C GLU A 80 -3.52 16.80 -9.02
N THR A 81 -4.13 17.93 -9.40
CA THR A 81 -3.89 19.24 -8.78
C THR A 81 -5.08 19.66 -7.92
N LYS A 82 -4.83 20.26 -6.74
CA LYS A 82 -5.86 20.80 -5.85
C LYS A 82 -5.53 22.23 -5.45
N ARG A 83 -6.44 23.15 -5.74
CA ARG A 83 -6.37 24.53 -5.24
C ARG A 83 -6.73 24.56 -3.76
N ARG A 84 -5.92 25.22 -2.93
CA ARG A 84 -6.29 25.58 -1.56
C ARG A 84 -6.77 27.03 -1.52
N THR A 85 -8.07 27.23 -1.34
CA THR A 85 -8.70 28.56 -1.21
C THR A 85 -8.85 29.06 0.24
N THR A 86 -8.38 28.28 1.22
CA THR A 86 -8.41 28.62 2.64
C THR A 86 -7.01 28.99 3.15
N ASN A 87 -6.95 29.88 4.14
CA ASN A 87 -5.68 30.35 4.71
C ASN A 87 -4.83 29.21 5.29
N LEU A 88 -3.52 29.32 5.20
CA LEU A 88 -2.54 28.54 5.97
C LEU A 88 -1.61 29.53 6.70
N ASN A 89 -1.88 29.74 7.99
CA ASN A 89 -1.15 30.69 8.81
C ASN A 89 0.34 30.32 8.93
N ALA A 90 1.18 31.32 9.22
CA ALA A 90 2.54 31.12 9.72
C ALA A 90 2.61 30.05 10.83
N GLY A 91 3.66 29.23 10.81
CA GLY A 91 3.88 28.11 11.74
C GLY A 91 2.83 27.01 11.74
N SER A 92 1.89 26.99 10.78
CA SER A 92 0.76 26.05 10.75
C SER A 92 0.91 24.98 9.66
N SER A 93 0.28 23.83 9.86
CA SER A 93 0.30 22.71 8.91
C SER A 93 -1.09 22.19 8.58
N THR A 94 -1.23 21.54 7.42
CA THR A 94 -2.51 21.05 6.88
C THR A 94 -2.27 19.82 5.99
N THR A 95 -3.19 18.85 5.99
CA THR A 95 -3.03 17.61 5.20
C THR A 95 -3.98 17.61 4.00
N ILE A 96 -3.42 17.59 2.79
CA ILE A 96 -4.16 17.42 1.54
C ILE A 96 -4.29 15.91 1.25
N THR A 97 -5.49 15.48 0.85
CA THR A 97 -5.78 14.06 0.55
C THR A 97 -6.17 13.89 -0.92
N PHE A 98 -5.52 12.95 -1.59
CA PHE A 98 -5.71 12.54 -2.97
C PHE A 98 -6.19 11.08 -2.96
N ASN A 99 -7.27 10.75 -3.69
CA ASN A 99 -7.93 9.43 -3.60
C ASN A 99 -8.08 8.72 -4.95
N SER A 100 -7.68 9.36 -6.04
CA SER A 100 -8.01 8.93 -7.40
C SER A 100 -6.87 8.17 -8.09
N TYR A 101 -5.74 7.96 -7.42
CA TYR A 101 -4.59 7.23 -7.94
C TYR A 101 -4.86 5.71 -7.93
N SER A 102 -5.13 5.14 -9.10
CA SER A 102 -5.40 3.71 -9.29
C SER A 102 -4.50 3.12 -10.37
N PRO A 103 -3.27 2.68 -10.04
CA PRO A 103 -2.36 2.07 -11.00
C PRO A 103 -2.85 0.68 -11.44
N SER A 104 -2.52 0.29 -12.67
CA SER A 104 -2.86 -1.02 -13.25
C SER A 104 -1.72 -2.05 -13.16
N VAL A 105 -0.55 -1.68 -12.66
CA VAL A 105 0.65 -2.53 -12.60
C VAL A 105 1.40 -2.34 -11.28
N THR A 106 2.13 -3.39 -10.87
CA THR A 106 3.01 -3.37 -9.70
C THR A 106 4.42 -2.90 -10.02
N GLY A 107 5.13 -2.34 -9.05
CA GLY A 107 6.52 -1.91 -9.20
C GLY A 107 6.86 -0.69 -8.33
N PRO A 108 8.12 -0.22 -8.37
CA PRO A 108 8.51 1.03 -7.73
C PRO A 108 7.85 2.23 -8.44
N VAL A 109 7.40 3.21 -7.68
CA VAL A 109 6.88 4.49 -8.19
C VAL A 109 7.44 5.65 -7.36
N THR A 110 7.87 6.72 -8.02
CA THR A 110 8.15 7.99 -7.34
C THR A 110 6.83 8.75 -7.21
N ILE A 111 6.44 9.06 -5.97
CA ILE A 111 5.42 10.06 -5.69
C ILE A 111 6.14 11.40 -5.53
N ARG A 112 5.82 12.38 -6.36
CA ARG A 112 6.28 13.76 -6.20
C ARG A 112 5.07 14.62 -5.82
N VAL A 113 5.25 15.49 -4.84
CA VAL A 113 4.24 16.50 -4.48
C VAL A 113 4.92 17.86 -4.48
N THR A 114 4.29 18.80 -5.18
CA THR A 114 4.75 20.19 -5.31
C THR A 114 3.67 21.08 -4.70
N VAL A 115 4.01 21.85 -3.67
CA VAL A 115 3.17 22.95 -3.17
C VAL A 115 3.50 24.25 -3.90
N ASP A 116 2.52 25.13 -3.94
CA ASP A 116 2.34 26.20 -4.93
C ASP A 116 2.92 25.89 -6.32
N SER A 117 2.41 24.81 -6.92
CA SER A 117 2.82 24.28 -8.23
C SER A 117 2.45 25.19 -9.42
N SER A 118 2.38 26.50 -9.22
CA SER A 118 2.01 27.53 -10.17
C SER A 118 2.76 28.86 -9.97
N GLY A 119 3.50 29.04 -8.85
CA GLY A 119 4.24 30.29 -8.58
C GLY A 119 3.31 31.50 -8.45
N GLU A 120 2.24 31.34 -7.67
CA GLU A 120 1.22 32.35 -7.38
C GLU A 120 1.46 33.07 -6.03
N ILE A 121 2.30 32.50 -5.16
CA ILE A 121 2.79 33.08 -3.91
C ILE A 121 4.26 33.47 -4.09
N GLU A 122 4.69 34.58 -3.50
CA GLU A 122 6.12 34.95 -3.35
C GLU A 122 6.58 34.45 -1.97
N GLU A 123 7.52 33.50 -1.94
CA GLU A 123 7.90 32.76 -0.74
C GLU A 123 9.34 33.12 -0.27
N SER A 124 9.69 32.79 0.98
CA SER A 124 11.05 33.04 1.48
C SER A 124 12.12 32.09 0.90
N ASP A 125 11.72 30.92 0.41
CA ASP A 125 12.59 29.90 -0.17
C ASP A 125 11.82 29.00 -1.17
N GLU A 126 11.72 29.47 -2.41
CA GLU A 126 11.08 28.78 -3.55
C GLU A 126 11.71 27.40 -3.89
N GLU A 127 12.88 27.05 -3.32
CA GLU A 127 13.56 25.78 -3.62
C GLU A 127 13.04 24.61 -2.76
N ASN A 128 12.23 24.87 -1.71
CA ASN A 128 11.78 23.86 -0.74
C ASN A 128 10.35 23.30 -0.97
N ASN A 129 9.63 23.83 -1.96
CA ASN A 129 8.25 23.51 -2.32
C ASN A 129 7.99 22.06 -2.80
N VAL A 130 9.02 21.21 -2.94
CA VAL A 130 8.93 19.86 -3.54
C VAL A 130 9.39 18.78 -2.57
N LEU A 131 8.56 17.74 -2.36
CA LEU A 131 8.99 16.49 -1.73
C LEU A 131 8.74 15.30 -2.66
N GLU A 132 9.71 14.39 -2.72
CA GLU A 132 9.59 13.10 -3.38
C GLU A 132 9.61 11.93 -2.37
N SER A 133 8.88 10.87 -2.69
CA SER A 133 8.85 9.63 -1.93
C SER A 133 8.79 8.42 -2.87
N ILE A 134 9.82 7.58 -2.85
CA ILE A 134 9.82 6.31 -3.59
C ILE A 134 8.97 5.30 -2.80
N GLN A 135 7.92 4.81 -3.43
CA GLN A 135 7.01 3.80 -2.90
C GLN A 135 7.01 2.57 -3.80
N THR A 136 6.33 1.50 -3.39
CA THR A 136 6.10 0.32 -4.23
C THR A 136 4.62 -0.01 -4.29
N VAL A 137 4.11 -0.21 -5.51
CA VAL A 137 2.77 -0.71 -5.79
C VAL A 137 2.80 -2.23 -5.79
N TYR A 138 1.91 -2.84 -5.00
CA TYR A 138 1.78 -4.29 -4.85
C TYR A 138 0.45 -4.81 -5.41
N TYR A 139 0.37 -6.12 -5.65
CA TYR A 139 -0.91 -6.78 -5.79
C TYR A 139 -1.49 -7.10 -4.41
N ASN A 140 -2.71 -6.65 -4.14
CA ASN A 140 -3.38 -6.90 -2.88
C ASN A 140 -3.95 -8.33 -2.83
N GLY A 141 -3.12 -9.28 -2.42
CA GLY A 141 -3.43 -10.71 -2.44
C GLY A 141 -4.62 -11.13 -1.57
N TYR A 142 -5.15 -10.27 -0.69
CA TYR A 142 -6.41 -10.54 0.00
C TYR A 142 -7.64 -10.49 -0.92
N LYS A 143 -7.54 -9.89 -2.11
CA LYS A 143 -8.58 -9.94 -3.15
C LYS A 143 -8.53 -11.24 -3.96
N GLY A 144 -7.40 -11.95 -3.92
CA GLY A 144 -7.14 -13.14 -4.73
C GLY A 144 -6.71 -12.84 -6.17
N LYS A 145 -6.08 -13.84 -6.79
CA LYS A 145 -5.40 -13.73 -8.10
C LYS A 145 -6.24 -13.16 -9.25
N ARG A 146 -7.53 -13.51 -9.34
CA ARG A 146 -8.45 -13.01 -10.39
C ARG A 146 -8.51 -11.48 -10.45
N TRP A 147 -8.28 -10.79 -9.34
CA TRP A 147 -8.33 -9.33 -9.21
C TRP A 147 -6.95 -8.67 -9.16
N THR A 148 -5.90 -9.41 -9.51
CA THR A 148 -4.47 -9.04 -9.38
C THR A 148 -3.63 -9.63 -10.52
N ASP A 149 -4.20 -9.70 -11.73
CA ASP A 149 -3.62 -10.26 -12.97
C ASP A 149 -3.04 -11.68 -12.86
N GLY A 150 -3.44 -12.43 -11.84
CA GLY A 150 -2.99 -13.80 -11.59
C GLY A 150 -3.95 -14.84 -12.18
N SER A 151 -3.42 -16.05 -12.37
CA SER A 151 -4.20 -17.23 -12.75
C SER A 151 -5.37 -17.49 -11.78
N ASP A 152 -6.56 -17.73 -12.31
CA ASP A 152 -7.69 -18.22 -11.53
C ASP A 152 -7.46 -19.65 -11.01
N ILE A 153 -8.20 -20.07 -9.98
CA ILE A 153 -8.20 -21.45 -9.48
C ILE A 153 -9.11 -22.27 -10.39
N ASN A 154 -8.55 -22.80 -11.48
CA ASN A 154 -9.31 -23.65 -12.39
C ASN A 154 -9.58 -25.03 -11.75
N THR A 155 -10.75 -25.17 -11.15
CA THR A 155 -11.24 -26.38 -10.46
C THR A 155 -12.05 -27.30 -11.39
N THR A 156 -11.80 -27.31 -12.71
CA THR A 156 -12.66 -27.97 -13.70
C THR A 156 -13.14 -29.37 -13.26
N ALA A 157 -14.43 -29.60 -13.40
CA ALA A 157 -15.12 -30.78 -12.93
C ALA A 157 -15.95 -31.34 -14.08
N GLY A 158 -15.46 -32.44 -14.66
CA GLY A 158 -15.95 -32.96 -15.94
C GLY A 158 -15.88 -31.94 -17.09
N PRO A 159 -16.44 -32.30 -18.26
CA PRO A 159 -17.74 -31.81 -18.67
C PRO A 159 -18.86 -32.51 -17.89
N TYR A 160 -19.88 -31.75 -17.48
CA TYR A 160 -21.16 -32.29 -17.01
C TYR A 160 -22.29 -31.69 -17.84
N GLU A 161 -23.20 -32.53 -18.31
CA GLU A 161 -24.30 -32.15 -19.19
C GLU A 161 -25.65 -32.28 -18.48
N GLY A 162 -26.59 -31.38 -18.78
CA GLY A 162 -27.94 -31.39 -18.23
C GLY A 162 -28.11 -30.63 -16.90
N CYS A 163 -29.10 -31.04 -16.10
CA CYS A 163 -29.53 -30.32 -14.89
C CYS A 163 -28.62 -30.62 -13.67
N ILE A 164 -27.42 -30.03 -13.67
CA ILE A 164 -26.43 -30.21 -12.60
C ILE A 164 -26.70 -29.25 -11.42
N ASN A 165 -26.88 -29.81 -10.23
CA ASN A 165 -26.90 -29.08 -8.96
C ASN A 165 -25.61 -29.34 -8.17
N THR A 166 -25.16 -28.34 -7.43
CA THR A 166 -23.99 -28.41 -6.54
C THR A 166 -24.41 -28.16 -5.10
N THR A 167 -23.93 -28.96 -4.16
CA THR A 167 -24.02 -28.71 -2.73
C THR A 167 -22.64 -28.85 -2.07
N TYR A 168 -22.44 -28.24 -0.91
CA TYR A 168 -21.22 -28.34 -0.12
C TYR A 168 -21.55 -28.24 1.37
N SER A 169 -20.68 -28.78 2.22
CA SER A 169 -20.75 -28.54 3.67
C SER A 169 -19.37 -28.71 4.32
N PRO A 170 -19.03 -27.89 5.33
CA PRO A 170 -17.87 -28.12 6.19
C PRO A 170 -18.08 -29.30 7.17
N GLY A 171 -19.30 -29.86 7.28
CA GLY A 171 -19.65 -30.78 8.35
C GLY A 171 -19.41 -30.13 9.70
N ASN A 172 -18.82 -30.86 10.65
CA ASN A 172 -18.40 -30.30 11.94
C ASN A 172 -16.99 -29.65 11.94
N SER A 173 -16.36 -29.44 10.78
CA SER A 173 -14.98 -28.91 10.74
C SER A 173 -14.89 -27.45 11.17
N VAL A 174 -13.86 -27.14 11.96
CA VAL A 174 -13.55 -25.79 12.45
C VAL A 174 -12.07 -25.48 12.28
N TYR A 175 -11.72 -24.19 12.29
CA TYR A 175 -10.33 -23.74 12.20
C TYR A 175 -9.47 -24.32 13.34
N SER A 176 -8.31 -24.89 12.99
CA SER A 176 -7.30 -25.36 13.93
C SER A 176 -6.02 -24.54 13.75
N GLY A 177 -5.51 -24.00 14.86
CA GLY A 177 -4.22 -23.30 14.88
C GLY A 177 -3.04 -24.21 14.52
N ALA A 178 -1.92 -23.59 14.13
CA ALA A 178 -0.70 -24.27 13.68
C ALA A 178 -0.13 -25.26 14.73
N GLY A 179 0.60 -26.27 14.26
CA GLY A 179 1.15 -27.33 15.12
C GLY A 179 0.14 -28.42 15.49
N TRP A 180 -0.97 -28.53 14.77
CA TRP A 180 -1.99 -29.55 15.02
C TRP A 180 -1.48 -30.97 14.67
N MET A 181 -1.63 -31.90 15.62
CA MET A 181 -1.62 -33.34 15.35
C MET A 181 -2.93 -33.76 14.68
N ALA A 182 -2.96 -34.98 14.13
CA ALA A 182 -4.09 -35.57 13.40
C ALA A 182 -5.47 -35.21 14.00
N LYS A 183 -6.37 -34.77 13.12
CA LYS A 183 -7.76 -34.39 13.45
C LYS A 183 -8.72 -35.27 12.66
N THR A 184 -9.89 -35.52 13.26
CA THR A 184 -11.02 -36.18 12.62
C THR A 184 -12.18 -35.21 12.59
N TRP A 185 -12.78 -35.04 11.42
CA TRP A 185 -14.02 -34.28 11.20
C TRP A 185 -15.06 -35.21 10.60
N SER A 186 -16.34 -34.89 10.79
CA SER A 186 -17.47 -35.74 10.46
C SER A 186 -18.51 -34.97 9.65
N TRP A 187 -19.15 -35.70 8.73
CA TRP A 187 -20.31 -35.28 7.96
C TRP A 187 -21.43 -36.30 8.15
N THR A 188 -22.66 -35.82 8.16
CA THR A 188 -23.90 -36.59 8.27
C THR A 188 -24.74 -36.44 7.01
N SER A 189 -25.79 -37.24 6.82
CA SER A 189 -26.75 -37.05 5.72
C SER A 189 -27.48 -35.71 5.80
N SER A 190 -27.67 -35.15 7.00
CA SER A 190 -28.19 -33.80 7.22
C SER A 190 -27.23 -32.68 6.80
N ASP A 191 -25.92 -32.93 6.73
CA ASP A 191 -24.94 -31.95 6.28
C ASP A 191 -24.92 -31.79 4.76
N LEU A 192 -25.31 -32.83 4.01
CA LEU A 192 -25.27 -32.87 2.55
C LEU A 192 -26.62 -33.33 2.00
N LEU A 193 -27.57 -32.40 1.92
CA LEU A 193 -28.93 -32.63 1.45
C LEU A 193 -28.98 -32.89 -0.07
N ILE A 194 -28.69 -34.13 -0.46
CA ILE A 194 -28.87 -34.65 -1.82
C ILE A 194 -30.34 -35.11 -1.99
N PRO A 195 -31.07 -34.67 -3.03
CA PRO A 195 -32.40 -35.21 -3.34
C PRO A 195 -32.34 -36.71 -3.66
N ALA A 196 -33.33 -37.50 -3.22
CA ALA A 196 -33.31 -38.96 -3.37
C ALA A 196 -33.15 -39.45 -4.83
N GLU A 197 -33.73 -38.73 -5.78
CA GLU A 197 -33.66 -39.03 -7.23
C GLU A 197 -32.36 -38.52 -7.92
N ALA A 198 -31.46 -37.85 -7.18
CA ALA A 198 -30.27 -37.22 -7.76
C ALA A 198 -29.08 -38.19 -7.81
N THR A 199 -28.54 -38.43 -9.02
CA THR A 199 -27.29 -39.16 -9.21
C THR A 199 -26.10 -38.26 -8.91
N ILE A 200 -25.18 -38.70 -8.03
CA ILE A 200 -23.95 -37.96 -7.72
C ILE A 200 -22.90 -38.25 -8.81
N VAL A 201 -22.47 -37.23 -9.55
CA VAL A 201 -21.55 -37.36 -10.70
C VAL A 201 -20.07 -37.10 -10.35
N ASP A 202 -19.78 -36.37 -9.28
CA ASP A 202 -18.44 -36.21 -8.69
C ASP A 202 -18.58 -35.83 -7.21
N ALA A 203 -17.55 -36.12 -6.42
CA ALA A 203 -17.46 -35.78 -5.01
C ALA A 203 -16.02 -35.35 -4.68
N ARG A 204 -15.88 -34.13 -4.14
CA ARG A 204 -14.58 -33.50 -3.88
C ARG A 204 -14.47 -33.04 -2.44
N LEU A 205 -13.34 -33.33 -1.83
CA LEU A 205 -12.97 -32.84 -0.51
C LEU A 205 -11.78 -31.88 -0.65
N TYR A 206 -11.94 -30.70 -0.06
CA TYR A 206 -10.97 -29.61 -0.11
C TYR A 206 -10.43 -29.33 1.29
N GLN A 207 -9.14 -29.52 1.51
CA GLN A 207 -8.46 -29.07 2.72
C GLN A 207 -7.82 -27.70 2.46
N GLY A 208 -8.38 -26.66 3.07
CA GLY A 208 -7.74 -25.35 3.17
C GLY A 208 -6.74 -25.32 4.34
N TYR A 209 -5.57 -24.73 4.14
CA TYR A 209 -4.62 -24.40 5.21
C TYR A 209 -3.92 -23.06 4.96
N THR A 210 -3.35 -22.49 6.01
CA THR A 210 -2.55 -21.25 5.96
C THR A 210 -1.35 -21.37 6.91
N TRP A 211 -0.25 -20.69 6.55
CA TRP A 211 1.01 -20.58 7.30
C TRP A 211 1.83 -21.90 7.40
N GLY A 212 3.15 -21.78 7.30
CA GLY A 212 4.08 -22.92 7.31
C GLY A 212 4.47 -23.45 5.92
N ASP A 213 5.12 -24.62 5.89
CA ASP A 213 5.40 -25.37 4.66
C ASP A 213 4.17 -26.20 4.25
N ASN A 214 4.11 -26.68 2.99
CA ASN A 214 3.09 -27.64 2.56
C ASN A 214 3.09 -28.86 3.50
N PRO A 215 2.01 -29.15 4.24
CA PRO A 215 1.94 -30.35 5.05
C PRO A 215 1.86 -31.54 4.10
N LEU A 216 2.81 -32.46 4.23
CA LEU A 216 2.78 -33.78 3.59
C LEU A 216 1.74 -34.65 4.30
N TRP A 217 0.47 -34.28 4.17
CA TRP A 217 -0.63 -34.92 4.89
C TRP A 217 -1.16 -36.15 4.15
N THR A 218 -1.34 -37.24 4.90
CA THR A 218 -2.18 -38.36 4.52
C THR A 218 -3.52 -38.22 5.23
N MET A 219 -4.62 -38.15 4.48
CA MET A 219 -5.98 -38.15 5.03
C MET A 219 -6.64 -39.49 4.74
N THR A 220 -7.44 -39.97 5.69
CA THR A 220 -8.37 -41.08 5.46
C THR A 220 -9.80 -40.56 5.50
N PHE A 221 -10.61 -40.99 4.54
CA PHE A 221 -12.05 -40.74 4.50
C PHE A 221 -12.75 -42.10 4.58
N ASN A 222 -13.54 -42.33 5.64
CA ASN A 222 -14.18 -43.62 5.92
C ASN A 222 -13.22 -44.82 5.74
N THR A 223 -12.06 -44.75 6.41
CA THR A 223 -10.91 -45.67 6.35
C THR A 223 -10.09 -45.71 5.05
N GLN A 224 -10.58 -45.14 3.94
CA GLN A 224 -9.85 -45.11 2.67
C GLN A 224 -8.85 -43.94 2.63
N THR A 225 -7.58 -44.20 2.32
CA THR A 225 -6.58 -43.14 2.11
C THR A 225 -6.90 -42.33 0.86
N VAL A 226 -6.93 -40.99 0.98
CA VAL A 226 -7.18 -40.07 -0.13
C VAL A 226 -6.00 -39.12 -0.32
N THR A 227 -5.51 -39.07 -1.56
CA THR A 227 -4.34 -38.26 -1.95
C THR A 227 -4.80 -37.00 -2.69
N PRO A 228 -4.22 -35.81 -2.43
CA PRO A 228 -4.49 -34.61 -3.21
C PRO A 228 -4.17 -34.82 -4.70
N ILE A 229 -5.17 -34.57 -5.55
CA ILE A 229 -5.06 -34.56 -7.02
C ILE A 229 -4.73 -33.16 -7.58
N ALA A 230 -4.93 -32.10 -6.78
CA ALA A 230 -4.47 -30.76 -7.08
C ALA A 230 -4.09 -30.01 -5.79
N THR A 231 -3.23 -29.00 -5.90
CA THR A 231 -2.93 -28.06 -4.82
C THR A 231 -2.75 -26.66 -5.39
N TYR A 232 -3.55 -25.72 -4.90
CA TYR A 232 -3.59 -24.33 -5.35
C TYR A 232 -3.10 -23.43 -4.21
N THR A 233 -2.22 -22.47 -4.50
CA THR A 233 -1.66 -21.55 -3.49
C THR A 233 -1.98 -20.10 -3.85
N ASP A 234 -2.41 -19.30 -2.87
CA ASP A 234 -2.38 -17.85 -2.95
C ASP A 234 -1.44 -17.23 -1.89
N ARG A 235 -1.15 -15.93 -1.99
CA ARG A 235 -0.25 -15.21 -1.05
C ARG A 235 -0.67 -13.76 -0.91
N LYS A 236 -0.54 -13.21 0.31
CA LYS A 236 -0.82 -11.80 0.61
C LYS A 236 -0.15 -10.80 -0.35
N GLY A 237 1.08 -11.07 -0.78
CA GLY A 237 1.80 -10.25 -1.77
C GLY A 237 2.50 -8.99 -1.23
N TRP A 238 2.22 -8.53 0.00
CA TRP A 238 2.76 -7.27 0.54
C TRP A 238 3.03 -7.26 2.05
N GLY A 239 4.02 -6.44 2.44
CA GLY A 239 4.48 -6.22 3.81
C GLY A 239 5.48 -7.27 4.33
N GLY A 240 6.31 -6.87 5.29
CA GLY A 240 7.60 -7.51 5.63
C GLY A 240 7.65 -9.01 5.98
N MET A 241 6.52 -9.70 6.15
CA MET A 241 6.47 -11.16 6.35
C MET A 241 6.54 -11.95 5.02
N MET A 242 7.27 -11.45 4.01
CA MET A 242 7.41 -12.11 2.69
C MET A 242 8.33 -13.34 2.69
N SER A 243 8.64 -13.93 3.86
CA SER A 243 9.35 -15.20 3.91
C SER A 243 8.49 -16.33 3.32
N ARG A 244 9.13 -17.40 2.81
CA ARG A 244 8.47 -18.54 2.15
C ARG A 244 7.40 -19.27 2.99
N ARG A 245 7.30 -18.98 4.30
CA ARG A 245 6.40 -19.64 5.27
C ARG A 245 5.33 -18.70 5.88
N GLY A 246 5.33 -17.40 5.53
CA GLY A 246 4.79 -16.34 6.41
C GLY A 246 3.79 -15.34 5.81
N SER A 247 3.13 -15.60 4.69
CA SER A 247 2.31 -14.58 3.99
C SER A 247 0.86 -15.01 3.69
N SER A 248 0.11 -15.36 4.74
CA SER A 248 -1.34 -15.65 4.71
C SER A 248 -1.77 -16.63 3.62
N SER A 249 -0.94 -17.63 3.35
CA SER A 249 -1.01 -18.41 2.11
C SER A 249 -2.13 -19.44 2.13
N ILE A 250 -3.34 -19.03 1.74
CA ILE A 250 -4.47 -19.94 1.54
C ILE A 250 -4.02 -20.97 0.51
N THR A 251 -3.86 -22.20 0.98
CA THR A 251 -3.47 -23.32 0.16
C THR A 251 -4.58 -24.35 0.20
N LEU A 252 -5.13 -24.65 -0.97
CA LEU A 252 -6.28 -25.51 -1.15
C LEU A 252 -5.83 -26.79 -1.83
N SER A 253 -5.79 -27.88 -1.07
CA SER A 253 -5.50 -29.21 -1.60
C SER A 253 -6.80 -29.98 -1.80
N MET A 254 -7.01 -30.47 -3.02
CA MET A 254 -8.26 -31.09 -3.48
C MET A 254 -8.06 -32.60 -3.71
N SER A 255 -8.96 -33.42 -3.19
CA SER A 255 -9.02 -34.87 -3.41
C SER A 255 -10.38 -35.25 -4.01
N SER A 256 -10.39 -36.15 -5.00
CA SER A 256 -11.62 -36.82 -5.44
C SER A 256 -11.95 -37.97 -4.48
N ILE A 257 -13.20 -38.10 -4.08
CA ILE A 257 -13.69 -39.21 -3.25
C ILE A 257 -14.48 -40.16 -4.15
N ARG A 258 -14.04 -41.41 -4.21
CA ARG A 258 -14.90 -42.50 -4.68
C ARG A 258 -15.93 -42.78 -3.60
N LEU A 259 -17.12 -42.18 -3.74
CA LEU A 259 -18.30 -42.65 -3.02
C LEU A 259 -18.54 -44.10 -3.43
N ALA A 260 -18.58 -45.01 -2.47
CA ALA A 260 -19.15 -46.33 -2.71
C ALA A 260 -20.64 -46.11 -3.02
N THR A 261 -21.13 -46.75 -4.08
CA THR A 261 -22.57 -46.80 -4.36
C THR A 261 -23.29 -47.45 -3.19
N ALA A 262 -24.33 -46.79 -2.68
CA ALA A 262 -25.28 -47.36 -1.73
C ALA A 262 -26.15 -48.43 -2.40
#